data_AF-A0A7J9HAK8-F1
#
_entry.id   AF-A0A7J9HAK8-F1
#
_cell.length_a   1.000
_cell.length_b   1.000
_cell.length_c   1.000
_cell.angle_alpha   90.00
_cell.angle_beta   90.00
_cell.angle_gamma   90.00
#
_symmetry.space_group_name_H-M   'P 1'
#
loop_
_entity.id
_entity.type
_entity.pdbx_description
1 polymer ?
#
loop_
_entity_poly.entity_id
_entity_poly.type
_entity_poly.pdbx_seq_one_letter_code
_entity_poly.pdbx_strand_id
1 'polypeptide(L)'
;FNWTGNHTAAQVRNQADYDNCNTNATEITLYAVAGVRVPFTTEGFHYFICTVGTHCEQGQKVAFNVIAADESSAPRATLFSLSMFLSALAITIQAMSIAETIVYAER
;
A
#
# COMPACT_ATOMS: atom_id res chain seq x y z
N PHE A 1 -3.75 12.93 -3.33
CA PHE A 1 -4.59 14.13 -3.33
C PHE A 1 -3.74 15.34 -3.64
N ASN A 2 -4.09 16.09 -4.69
CA ASN A 2 -3.41 17.32 -5.08
C ASN A 2 -4.44 18.46 -5.12
N TRP A 3 -4.07 19.65 -4.67
CA TRP A 3 -4.94 20.82 -4.64
C TRP A 3 -4.13 22.13 -4.61
N THR A 4 -4.78 23.24 -4.92
CA THR A 4 -4.28 24.61 -4.76
C THR A 4 -5.22 25.39 -3.86
N GLY A 5 -4.75 26.40 -3.14
CA GLY A 5 -5.60 27.17 -2.23
C GLY A 5 -5.87 26.42 -0.92
N ASN A 6 -6.94 26.79 -0.23
CA ASN A 6 -7.23 26.29 1.11
C ASN A 6 -8.06 25.00 1.08
N HIS A 7 -7.40 23.86 1.01
CA HIS A 7 -8.04 22.54 1.13
C HIS A 7 -7.19 21.61 1.99
N THR A 8 -7.80 20.50 2.37
CA THR A 8 -7.18 19.37 3.06
C THR A 8 -7.69 18.07 2.45
N ALA A 9 -7.04 16.97 2.76
CA ALA A 9 -7.65 15.66 2.69
C ALA A 9 -7.67 15.05 4.09
N ALA A 10 -8.78 14.46 4.51
CA ALA A 10 -8.86 13.71 5.75
C ALA A 10 -9.56 12.38 5.50
N GLN A 11 -8.96 11.31 5.99
CA GLN A 11 -9.60 10.00 5.99
C GLN A 11 -10.54 9.90 7.20
N VAL A 12 -11.78 9.50 6.96
CA VAL A 12 -12.79 9.24 8.00
C VAL A 12 -13.01 7.73 8.16
N ARG A 13 -13.53 7.31 9.33
CA ARG A 13 -13.52 5.88 9.72
C ARG A 13 -14.58 5.03 9.03
N ASN A 14 -15.70 5.65 8.65
CA ASN A 14 -16.87 4.93 8.16
C ASN A 14 -17.75 5.84 7.29
N GLN A 15 -18.78 5.24 6.70
CA GLN A 15 -19.71 5.94 5.82
C GLN A 15 -20.52 7.04 6.54
N ALA A 16 -20.89 6.84 7.80
CA ALA A 16 -21.66 7.85 8.53
C ALA A 16 -20.83 9.11 8.77
N ASP A 17 -19.55 8.97 9.10
CA ASP A 17 -18.61 10.09 9.23
C ASP A 17 -18.43 10.82 7.89
N TYR A 18 -18.39 10.06 6.78
CA TYR A 18 -18.32 10.60 5.42
C TYR A 18 -19.57 11.39 5.07
N ASP A 19 -20.76 10.81 5.25
CA ASP A 19 -22.05 11.40 4.90
C ASP A 19 -22.34 12.66 5.69
N ASN A 20 -21.97 12.69 6.98
CA ASN A 20 -22.15 13.84 7.86
C ASN A 20 -20.95 14.80 7.88
N CYS A 21 -19.93 14.59 7.04
CA CYS A 21 -18.74 15.44 7.00
C CYS A 21 -18.06 15.62 8.38
N ASN A 22 -17.94 14.54 9.16
CA ASN A 22 -17.38 14.59 10.50
C ASN A 22 -15.89 14.98 10.47
N THR A 23 -15.58 16.17 11.00
CA THR A 23 -14.21 16.70 11.09
C THR A 23 -13.60 16.60 12.48
N ASN A 24 -14.14 15.76 13.37
CA ASN A 24 -13.59 15.58 14.71
C ASN A 24 -12.13 15.09 14.63
N ALA A 25 -11.20 15.90 15.13
CA ALA A 25 -9.76 15.66 15.03
C ALA A 25 -9.31 14.32 15.67
N THR A 26 -10.07 13.77 16.64
CA THR A 26 -9.74 12.48 17.26
C THR A 26 -10.21 11.28 16.42
N GLU A 27 -11.04 11.52 15.41
CA GLU A 27 -11.71 10.47 14.62
C GLU A 27 -11.28 10.47 13.15
N ILE A 28 -10.37 11.37 12.75
CA ILE A 28 -9.89 11.50 11.39
C ILE A 28 -8.38 11.35 11.32
N THR A 29 -7.88 10.92 10.16
CA THR A 29 -6.47 11.08 9.81
C THR A 29 -6.33 12.25 8.84
N LEU A 30 -5.70 13.33 9.30
CA LEU A 30 -5.58 14.58 8.54
C LEU A 30 -4.30 14.62 7.70
N TYR A 31 -4.46 14.95 6.41
CA TYR A 31 -3.39 15.26 5.47
C TYR A 31 -3.48 16.74 5.06
N ALA A 32 -2.71 17.58 5.74
CA ALA A 32 -2.76 19.04 5.58
C ALA A 32 -1.91 19.59 4.42
N VAL A 33 -1.09 18.76 3.77
CA VAL A 33 -0.15 19.18 2.71
C VAL A 33 -0.59 18.63 1.35
N ALA A 34 -0.64 19.51 0.35
CA ALA A 34 -0.97 19.15 -1.03
C ALA A 34 0.07 18.19 -1.63
N GLY A 35 -0.36 17.37 -2.60
CA GLY A 35 0.50 16.38 -3.24
C GLY A 35 0.66 15.08 -2.43
N VAL A 36 -0.09 14.91 -1.34
CA VAL A 36 -0.06 13.72 -0.51
C VAL A 36 -0.45 12.46 -1.29
N ARG A 37 0.29 11.37 -1.05
CA ARG A 37 -0.01 10.03 -1.54
C ARG A 37 -0.41 9.16 -0.36
N VAL A 38 -1.58 8.53 -0.45
CA VAL A 38 -2.11 7.64 0.58
C VAL A 38 -2.09 6.22 0.02
N PRO A 39 -1.25 5.32 0.55
CA PRO A 39 -1.26 3.92 0.14
C PRO A 39 -2.46 3.18 0.74
N PHE A 40 -3.02 2.21 0.02
CA PHE A 40 -4.05 1.31 0.52
C PHE A 40 -3.44 -0.05 0.83
N THR A 41 -3.54 -0.47 2.08
CA THR A 41 -3.03 -1.77 2.58
C THR A 41 -4.16 -2.71 2.98
N THR A 42 -5.40 -2.24 2.93
CA THR A 42 -6.60 -2.98 3.30
C THR A 42 -7.63 -2.87 2.20
N GLU A 43 -8.37 -3.94 1.96
CA GLU A 43 -9.55 -3.93 1.11
C GLU A 43 -10.72 -3.26 1.81
N GLY A 44 -11.74 -2.90 1.03
CA GLY A 44 -12.98 -2.30 1.49
C GLY A 44 -13.11 -0.83 1.14
N PHE A 45 -14.17 -0.20 1.67
CA PHE A 45 -14.43 1.20 1.42
C PHE A 45 -13.51 2.10 2.23
N HIS A 46 -12.88 3.04 1.52
CA HIS A 46 -12.16 4.15 2.10
C HIS A 46 -12.88 5.46 1.77
N TYR A 47 -12.92 6.36 2.75
CA TYR A 47 -13.68 7.60 2.70
C TYR A 47 -12.77 8.78 3.00
N PHE A 48 -12.80 9.79 2.14
CA PHE A 48 -12.00 11.00 2.28
C PHE A 48 -12.87 12.25 2.13
N ILE A 49 -12.62 13.24 2.96
CA ILE A 49 -13.31 14.54 2.95
C ILE A 49 -12.30 15.69 2.96
N CYS A 50 -12.70 16.89 2.54
CA CYS A 50 -12.02 18.12 2.90
C CYS A 50 -12.61 18.67 4.20
N THR A 51 -11.77 19.07 5.14
CA THR A 51 -12.17 19.57 6.46
C THR A 51 -12.28 21.10 6.52
N VAL A 52 -12.19 21.78 5.38
CA VAL A 52 -12.17 23.25 5.31
C VAL A 52 -13.59 23.76 5.12
N GLY A 53 -14.08 24.52 6.11
CA GLY A 53 -15.37 25.21 6.03
C GLY A 53 -16.49 24.27 5.62
N THR A 54 -17.18 24.61 4.53
CA THR A 54 -18.31 23.84 3.97
C THR A 54 -17.94 23.03 2.72
N HIS A 55 -16.64 22.81 2.47
CA HIS A 55 -16.19 22.16 1.24
C HIS A 55 -16.70 20.71 1.14
N CYS A 56 -16.75 19.97 2.24
CA CYS A 56 -17.26 18.59 2.23
C CYS A 56 -18.75 18.54 1.87
N GLU A 57 -19.57 19.40 2.47
CA GLU A 57 -21.00 19.51 2.25
C GLU A 57 -21.32 19.98 0.83
N GLN A 58 -20.42 20.77 0.23
CA GLN A 58 -20.47 21.17 -1.18
C GLN A 58 -19.93 20.10 -2.15
N GLY A 59 -19.55 18.93 -1.65
CA GLY A 59 -19.18 17.77 -2.46
C GLY A 59 -17.68 17.50 -2.60
N GLN A 60 -16.80 18.22 -1.87
CA GLN A 60 -15.38 17.90 -1.83
C GLN A 60 -15.11 16.71 -0.89
N LYS A 61 -15.58 15.54 -1.34
CA LYS A 61 -15.49 14.26 -0.66
C LYS A 61 -15.45 13.15 -1.70
N VAL A 62 -14.74 12.06 -1.41
CA VAL A 62 -14.65 10.90 -2.29
C VAL A 62 -14.64 9.62 -1.48
N ALA A 63 -15.35 8.61 -1.99
CA ALA A 63 -15.33 7.25 -1.47
C ALA A 63 -14.96 6.29 -2.60
N PHE A 64 -14.18 5.27 -2.29
CA PHE A 64 -13.86 4.21 -3.24
C PHE A 64 -13.69 2.88 -2.50
N ASN A 65 -14.05 1.80 -3.18
CA ASN A 65 -13.86 0.44 -2.69
C ASN A 65 -12.54 -0.11 -3.22
N VAL A 66 -11.59 -0.36 -2.33
CA VAL A 66 -10.34 -1.04 -2.66
C VAL A 66 -10.64 -2.54 -2.68
N ILE A 67 -10.28 -3.19 -3.78
CA ILE A 67 -10.42 -4.64 -3.96
C ILE A 67 -9.05 -5.29 -4.00
N ALA A 68 -9.00 -6.61 -3.84
CA ALA A 68 -7.79 -7.40 -4.02
C ALA A 68 -7.05 -7.02 -5.31
N ALA A 69 -5.74 -6.85 -5.20
CA ALA A 69 -4.91 -6.65 -6.38
C ALA A 69 -4.95 -7.92 -7.23
N ASP A 70 -5.22 -7.76 -8.53
CA ASP A 70 -5.13 -8.86 -9.47
C ASP A 70 -3.64 -9.08 -9.80
N GLU A 71 -3.06 -10.18 -9.31
CA GLU A 71 -1.63 -10.54 -9.47
C GLU A 71 -1.18 -10.57 -10.94
N SER A 72 -2.12 -10.69 -11.89
CA SER A 72 -1.88 -10.62 -13.34
C SER A 72 -1.46 -9.22 -13.82
N SER A 73 -1.83 -8.16 -13.09
CA SER A 73 -1.64 -6.76 -13.47
C SER A 73 -0.46 -6.06 -12.78
N ALA A 74 0.22 -6.73 -11.85
CA ALA A 74 1.39 -6.19 -11.17
C ALA A 74 2.57 -6.02 -12.16
N PRO A 75 3.30 -4.90 -12.14
CA PRO A 75 4.54 -4.77 -12.89
C PRO A 75 5.47 -5.92 -12.50
N ARG A 76 5.98 -6.63 -13.50
CA ARG A 76 6.83 -7.83 -13.37
C ARG A 76 8.23 -7.49 -12.83
N ALA A 77 8.31 -6.87 -11.66
CA ALA A 77 9.54 -6.43 -11.02
C ALA A 77 9.98 -7.36 -9.86
N THR A 78 9.11 -8.25 -9.38
CA THR A 78 9.36 -9.12 -8.22
C THR A 78 9.89 -10.51 -8.58
N LEU A 79 9.59 -11.02 -9.78
CA LEU A 79 10.01 -12.36 -10.21
C LEU A 79 11.52 -12.45 -10.53
N PHE A 80 12.17 -11.34 -10.87
CA PHE A 80 13.62 -11.33 -11.09
C PHE A 80 14.41 -11.41 -9.79
N SER A 81 13.93 -10.79 -8.70
CA SER A 81 14.62 -10.86 -7.40
C SER A 81 14.52 -12.25 -6.79
N LEU A 82 13.34 -12.87 -6.79
CA LEU A 82 13.17 -14.17 -6.14
C LEU A 82 13.91 -15.31 -6.87
N SER A 83 14.00 -15.24 -8.21
CA SER A 83 14.76 -16.23 -8.99
C SER A 83 16.26 -16.14 -8.71
N MET A 84 16.79 -14.93 -8.48
CA MET A 84 18.19 -14.73 -8.13
C MET A 84 18.51 -15.34 -6.75
N PHE A 85 17.63 -15.17 -5.76
CA PHE A 85 17.82 -15.76 -4.43
C PHE A 85 17.67 -17.29 -4.40
N LEU A 86 16.70 -17.87 -5.14
CA LEU A 86 16.55 -19.33 -5.22
C LEU A 86 17.72 -20.00 -5.94
N SER A 87 18.25 -19.37 -6.99
CA SER A 87 19.40 -19.90 -7.73
C SER A 87 20.68 -19.93 -6.88
N ALA A 88 20.95 -18.88 -6.10
CA ALA A 88 22.11 -18.84 -5.21
C ALA A 88 22.05 -19.91 -4.12
N LEU A 89 20.88 -20.15 -3.53
CA LEU A 89 20.67 -21.19 -2.53
C LEU A 89 20.83 -22.61 -3.12
N ALA A 90 20.37 -22.84 -4.35
CA ALA A 90 20.54 -24.13 -5.02
C ALA A 90 22.02 -24.42 -5.33
N ILE A 91 22.77 -23.41 -5.77
CA ILE A 91 24.20 -23.55 -6.08
C ILE A 91 25.01 -23.88 -4.81
N THR A 92 24.70 -23.26 -3.66
CA THR A 92 25.40 -23.55 -2.40
C THR A 92 25.08 -24.95 -1.87
N ILE A 93 23.83 -25.39 -1.94
CA ILE A 93 23.43 -26.75 -1.53
C ILE A 93 24.15 -27.80 -2.39
N GLN A 94 24.24 -27.57 -3.69
CA GLN A 94 24.92 -28.50 -4.59
C GLN A 94 26.42 -28.54 -4.31
N ALA A 95 27.07 -27.37 -4.11
CA ALA A 95 28.49 -27.26 -3.76
C ALA A 95 28.87 -28.00 -2.46
N MET A 96 28.00 -27.97 -1.45
CA MET A 96 28.21 -28.70 -0.18
C MET A 96 28.13 -30.22 -0.37
N SER A 97 27.23 -30.71 -1.23
CA SER A 97 27.11 -32.15 -1.53
C SER A 97 28.31 -32.70 -2.33
N ILE A 98 28.87 -31.92 -3.26
CA ILE A 98 30.09 -32.31 -3.99
C ILE A 98 31.31 -32.32 -3.07
N ALA A 99 31.41 -31.38 -2.13
CA ALA A 99 32.51 -31.35 -1.15
C ALA A 99 32.52 -32.60 -0.25
N GLU A 100 31.36 -33.04 0.26
CA GLU A 100 31.26 -34.30 1.01
C GLU A 100 31.62 -35.52 0.15
N THR A 101 31.24 -35.50 -1.13
CA THR A 101 31.55 -36.60 -2.07
C THR A 101 33.06 -36.67 -2.38
N ILE A 102 33.73 -35.53 -2.53
CA ILE A 102 35.18 -35.46 -2.76
C ILE A 102 35.95 -35.91 -1.50
N VAL A 103 35.52 -35.48 -0.32
CA VAL A 103 36.11 -35.92 0.97
C VAL A 103 35.95 -37.43 1.19
N TYR A 104 34.89 -38.06 0.67
CA TYR A 104 34.72 -39.51 0.69
C TYR A 104 35.54 -40.26 -0.37
N ALA A 105 35.85 -39.63 -1.51
CA ALA A 105 36.64 -40.24 -2.58
C ALA A 105 38.16 -40.21 -2.30
N GLU A 106 38.62 -39.33 -1.40
CA GLU A 106 40.02 -39.20 -0.97
C GLU A 106 40.36 -40.03 0.29
N ARG A 107 39.43 -40.84 0.80
CA ARG A 107 39.63 -41.70 1.98
C ARG A 107 39.57 -43.18 1.62
#